data_AF-A0A9Q8PJB5-F1
#
_entry.id   AF-A0A9Q8PJB5-F1
#
_cell.length_a   1.000
_cell.length_b   1.000
_cell.length_c   1.000
_cell.angle_alpha   90.00
_cell.angle_beta   90.00
_cell.angle_gamma   90.00
#
_symmetry.space_group_name_H-M   'P 1'
#
loop_
_entity.id
_entity.type
_entity.pdbx_description
1 polymer ?
#
loop_
_entity_poly.entity_id
_entity_poly.type
_entity_poly.pdbx_seq_one_letter_code
_entity_poly.pdbx_strand_id
1 'polypeptide(L)'
;MSTPAAPPANMAATTPQHPANSNASPRTSFLDLPLHVRNTIYHLALPRDEPLELQLSEQNGEKAISASSSSSPPTPPHRLPVALLATTHQINLEALPILYSTNTFTFTSARALITFATMIGSQAREHLHHIRLPTTQTNQELYKQCASRLRFSRHLASLEICGRGYEAGEHVTALKGLMVALKKGGRTDLEGLVGVVRFLPGGEGKGEFGEEDAERRMRRG
;
A
#
# COMPACT_ATOMS: atom_id res chain seq x y z
N MET A 1 -15.22 33.53 -63.99
CA MET A 1 -13.84 33.18 -64.39
C MET A 1 -12.93 33.84 -63.37
N SER A 2 -12.54 33.10 -62.33
CA SER A 2 -11.79 33.63 -61.18
C SER A 2 -10.45 32.91 -61.09
N THR A 3 -9.39 33.70 -61.03
CA THR A 3 -7.98 33.32 -60.97
C THR A 3 -7.60 32.68 -59.64
N PRO A 4 -6.75 31.63 -59.62
CA PRO A 4 -6.16 31.12 -58.38
C PRO A 4 -4.91 31.93 -58.00
N ALA A 5 -4.89 32.41 -56.75
CA ALA A 5 -3.74 33.08 -56.14
C ALA A 5 -2.72 32.04 -55.63
N ALA A 6 -1.45 32.27 -55.95
CA ALA A 6 -0.32 31.45 -55.52
C ALA A 6 0.02 31.65 -54.02
N PRO A 7 0.42 30.60 -53.29
CA PRO A 7 1.03 30.76 -51.97
C PRO A 7 2.55 31.04 -52.06
N PRO A 8 3.11 31.87 -51.14
CA PRO A 8 4.51 32.28 -51.18
C PRO A 8 5.50 31.28 -50.55
N ALA A 9 6.77 31.57 -50.85
CA ALA A 9 8.00 30.81 -50.67
C ALA A 9 8.35 30.34 -49.24
N ASN A 10 8.99 29.16 -49.21
CA ASN A 10 9.76 28.56 -48.12
C ASN A 10 10.61 29.57 -47.33
N MET A 11 10.32 29.72 -46.04
CA MET A 11 11.28 30.23 -45.05
C MET A 11 12.08 29.05 -44.49
N ALA A 12 13.36 29.00 -44.84
CA ALA A 12 14.33 28.07 -44.28
C ALA A 12 14.50 28.34 -42.78
N ALA A 13 14.04 27.42 -41.94
CA ALA A 13 14.29 27.43 -40.51
C ALA A 13 15.72 26.96 -40.23
N THR A 14 16.63 27.91 -40.03
CA THR A 14 17.99 27.67 -39.55
C THR A 14 17.91 27.04 -38.16
N THR A 15 18.07 25.72 -38.11
CA THR A 15 18.11 24.97 -36.85
C THR A 15 19.47 25.23 -36.20
N PRO A 16 19.55 25.82 -35.00
CA PRO A 16 20.83 26.01 -34.32
C PRO A 16 21.42 24.64 -33.97
N GLN A 17 22.48 24.25 -34.67
CA GLN A 17 23.31 23.10 -34.31
C GLN A 17 24.01 23.41 -32.98
N HIS A 18 23.49 22.80 -31.92
CA HIS A 18 24.12 22.80 -30.61
C HIS A 18 25.47 22.06 -30.72
N PRO A 19 26.60 22.67 -30.32
CA PRO A 19 27.90 22.01 -30.41
C PRO A 19 27.87 20.74 -29.55
N ALA A 20 28.18 19.61 -30.19
CA ALA A 20 28.32 18.30 -29.55
C ALA A 20 29.55 18.32 -28.65
N ASN A 21 29.34 18.57 -27.36
CA ASN A 21 30.40 18.54 -26.35
C ASN A 21 30.67 17.06 -25.97
N SER A 22 31.56 16.42 -26.71
CA SER A 22 31.83 14.96 -26.73
C SER A 22 32.81 14.48 -25.66
N ASN A 23 32.76 15.06 -24.45
CA ASN A 23 33.55 14.63 -23.28
C ASN A 23 32.68 14.13 -22.10
N ALA A 24 31.48 13.58 -22.37
CA ALA A 24 30.65 13.00 -21.33
C ALA A 24 31.12 11.58 -21.01
N SER A 25 31.60 11.35 -19.78
CA SER A 25 31.84 10.00 -19.25
C SER A 25 30.60 9.13 -19.44
N PRO A 26 30.75 7.83 -19.79
CA PRO A 26 29.62 6.93 -20.01
C PRO A 26 28.74 6.93 -18.76
N ARG A 27 27.44 7.22 -18.94
CA ARG A 27 26.47 7.19 -17.85
C ARG A 27 26.19 5.73 -17.52
N THR A 28 26.58 5.29 -16.33
CA THR A 28 26.19 3.98 -15.79
C THR A 28 24.73 4.02 -15.37
N SER A 29 23.91 3.17 -15.96
CA SER A 29 22.51 2.93 -15.57
C SER A 29 22.42 2.02 -14.34
N PHE A 30 21.30 2.06 -13.62
CA PHE A 30 21.05 1.15 -12.51
C PHE A 30 21.08 -0.33 -12.94
N LEU A 31 20.61 -0.63 -14.16
CA LEU A 31 20.65 -2.00 -14.71
C LEU A 31 22.05 -2.46 -15.12
N ASP A 32 23.02 -1.54 -15.25
CA ASP A 32 24.42 -1.88 -15.52
C ASP A 32 25.15 -2.37 -14.26
N LEU A 33 24.55 -2.19 -13.08
CA LEU A 33 25.08 -2.72 -11.83
C LEU A 33 24.91 -4.25 -11.79
N PRO A 34 25.88 -5.01 -11.24
CA PRO A 34 25.70 -6.43 -10.99
C PRO A 34 24.47 -6.72 -10.10
N LEU A 35 23.82 -7.87 -10.33
CA LEU A 35 22.59 -8.26 -9.61
C LEU A 35 22.73 -8.17 -8.09
N HIS A 36 23.86 -8.62 -7.52
CA HIS A 36 24.06 -8.58 -6.07
C HIS A 36 24.09 -7.14 -5.52
N VAL A 37 24.62 -6.17 -6.28
CA VAL A 37 24.61 -4.75 -5.89
C VAL A 37 23.18 -4.22 -5.91
N ARG A 38 22.40 -4.54 -6.96
CA ARG A 38 20.99 -4.15 -7.04
C ARG A 38 20.17 -4.72 -5.88
N ASN A 39 20.37 -6.00 -5.56
CA ASN A 39 19.71 -6.65 -4.42
C ASN A 39 20.06 -5.97 -3.09
N THR A 40 21.33 -5.62 -2.87
CA THR A 40 21.75 -4.85 -1.69
C THR A 40 21.01 -3.50 -1.62
N ILE A 41 20.88 -2.78 -2.75
CA ILE A 41 20.14 -1.53 -2.80
C ILE A 41 18.66 -1.76 -2.46
N TYR A 42 18.03 -2.81 -2.98
CA TYR A 42 16.64 -3.13 -2.64
C TYR A 42 16.45 -3.45 -1.16
N HIS A 43 17.35 -4.23 -0.55
CA HIS A 43 17.31 -4.56 0.87
C HIS A 43 17.55 -3.34 1.77
N LEU A 44 18.25 -2.33 1.29
CA LEU A 44 18.44 -1.07 2.03
C LEU A 44 17.27 -0.09 1.84
N ALA A 45 16.63 -0.10 0.66
CA ALA A 45 15.66 0.93 0.29
C ALA A 45 14.19 0.55 0.53
N LEU A 46 13.83 -0.74 0.46
CA LEU A 46 12.45 -1.20 0.46
C LEU A 46 11.90 -1.58 1.84
N PRO A 47 12.67 -2.20 2.76
CA PRO A 47 12.18 -2.51 4.10
C PRO A 47 11.86 -1.24 4.89
N ARG A 48 10.80 -1.31 5.69
CA ARG A 48 10.41 -0.32 6.69
C ARG A 48 10.35 -1.00 8.03
N ASP A 49 10.91 -0.34 9.05
CA ASP A 49 10.82 -0.79 10.44
C ASP A 49 9.39 -0.65 10.97
N GLU A 50 8.65 0.34 10.46
CA GLU A 50 7.26 0.60 10.82
C GLU A 50 6.27 -0.05 9.85
N PRO A 51 5.12 -0.53 10.34
CA PRO A 51 4.05 -1.02 9.47
C PRO A 51 3.56 0.05 8.50
N LEU A 52 3.41 -0.34 7.24
CA LEU A 52 2.84 0.51 6.19
C LEU A 52 1.34 0.57 6.36
N GLU A 53 0.80 1.70 6.81
CA GLU A 53 -0.64 1.90 6.91
C GLU A 53 -1.20 2.27 5.54
N LEU A 54 -2.14 1.47 5.04
CA LEU A 54 -2.78 1.59 3.74
C LEU A 54 -4.23 2.02 3.91
N GLN A 55 -4.54 3.18 3.34
CA GLN A 55 -5.86 3.78 3.38
C GLN A 55 -6.50 3.75 2.00
N LEU A 56 -7.78 3.39 1.96
CA LEU A 56 -8.60 3.49 0.76
C LEU A 56 -9.13 4.92 0.64
N SER A 57 -8.77 5.60 -0.43
CA SER A 57 -9.34 6.89 -0.83
C SER A 57 -10.13 6.72 -2.12
N GLU A 58 -11.31 7.31 -2.19
CA GLU A 58 -12.09 7.37 -3.42
C GLU A 58 -12.12 8.84 -3.88
N GLN A 59 -11.54 9.13 -5.04
CA GLN A 59 -11.56 10.47 -5.64
C GLN A 59 -12.12 10.35 -7.05
N ASN A 60 -13.17 11.11 -7.37
CA ASN A 60 -13.84 11.09 -8.67
C ASN A 60 -14.35 9.70 -9.12
N GLY A 61 -14.71 8.83 -8.16
CA GLY A 61 -15.15 7.46 -8.45
C GLY A 61 -13.99 6.47 -8.68
N GLU A 62 -12.75 6.94 -8.73
CA GLU A 62 -11.57 6.09 -8.78
C GLU A 62 -11.10 5.72 -7.38
N LYS A 63 -10.91 4.42 -7.16
CA LYS A 63 -10.39 3.88 -5.90
C LYS A 63 -8.88 3.87 -5.94
N ALA A 64 -8.25 4.56 -5.00
CA ALA A 64 -6.80 4.57 -4.82
C ALA A 64 -6.42 4.07 -3.42
N ILE A 65 -5.27 3.41 -3.33
CA ILE A 65 -4.65 3.04 -2.06
C ILE A 65 -3.50 4.00 -1.81
N SER A 66 -3.57 4.71 -0.70
CA SER A 66 -2.51 5.61 -0.25
C SER A 66 -1.83 5.03 0.98
N ALA A 67 -0.51 5.18 1.07
CA ALA A 67 0.23 4.85 2.27
C ALA A 67 0.34 6.08 3.19
N SER A 68 -0.06 5.92 4.45
CA SER A 68 0.20 6.88 5.52
C SER A 68 1.26 6.32 6.46
N SER A 69 2.19 7.18 6.88
CA SER A 69 3.10 6.88 7.98
C SER A 69 2.42 7.29 9.28
N SER A 70 2.05 6.31 10.11
CA SER A 70 1.46 6.60 11.42
C SER A 70 2.57 7.05 12.37
N SER A 71 2.47 8.28 12.88
CA SER A 71 3.02 8.70 14.19
C SER A 71 4.42 9.30 14.36
N SER A 72 5.11 9.82 13.33
CA SER A 72 6.32 10.63 13.57
C SER A 72 6.12 12.15 13.30
N PRO A 73 6.80 13.03 14.06
CA PRO A 73 6.86 14.49 13.79
C PRO A 73 7.42 14.76 12.37
N PRO A 74 7.34 16.00 11.82
CA PRO A 74 7.37 16.31 10.37
C PRO A 74 8.72 16.01 9.70
N THR A 75 9.05 14.73 9.63
CA THR A 75 9.99 14.16 8.69
C THR A 75 9.24 14.07 7.35
N PRO A 76 9.91 14.37 6.24
CA PRO A 76 9.26 14.41 4.94
C PRO A 76 8.52 13.09 4.71
N PRO A 77 7.26 13.13 4.24
CA PRO A 77 6.40 11.97 4.14
C PRO A 77 7.16 10.85 3.43
N HIS A 78 7.46 9.80 4.18
CA HIS A 78 8.15 8.63 3.66
C HIS A 78 7.17 7.87 2.78
N ARG A 79 6.99 8.36 1.55
CA ARG A 79 6.22 7.67 0.52
C ARG A 79 6.79 6.26 0.40
N LEU A 80 5.90 5.29 0.22
CA LEU A 80 6.31 3.99 -0.28
C LEU A 80 7.27 4.23 -1.46
N PRO A 81 8.42 3.55 -1.55
CA PRO A 81 9.32 3.65 -2.69
C PRO A 81 8.72 2.99 -3.94
N VAL A 82 7.43 3.23 -4.21
CA VAL A 82 6.71 2.82 -5.43
C VAL A 82 7.40 3.42 -6.67
N ALA A 83 8.09 4.54 -6.51
CA ALA A 83 8.89 5.13 -7.58
C ALA A 83 9.93 4.13 -8.13
N LEU A 84 10.55 3.28 -7.29
CA LEU A 84 11.45 2.23 -7.76
C LEU A 84 10.69 1.15 -8.54
N LEU A 85 9.51 0.75 -8.06
CA LEU A 85 8.67 -0.25 -8.72
C LEU A 85 8.10 0.21 -10.06
N ALA A 86 7.97 1.52 -10.27
CA ALA A 86 7.41 2.13 -11.47
C ALA A 86 8.44 2.34 -12.59
N THR A 87 9.71 1.94 -12.40
CA THR A 87 10.79 2.20 -13.36
C THR A 87 10.76 1.26 -14.57
N THR A 88 11.16 -0.01 -14.38
CA THR A 88 11.22 -1.02 -15.42
C THR A 88 10.64 -2.35 -14.93
N HIS A 89 10.16 -3.18 -15.84
CA HIS A 89 9.61 -4.50 -15.50
C HIS A 89 10.64 -5.37 -14.75
N GLN A 90 11.90 -5.32 -15.15
CA GLN A 90 12.97 -6.06 -14.47
C GLN A 90 13.16 -5.59 -13.02
N ILE A 91 13.27 -4.28 -12.80
CA ILE A 91 13.42 -3.73 -11.44
C ILE A 91 12.19 -4.07 -10.59
N ASN A 92 11.00 -4.00 -11.19
CA ASN A 92 9.77 -4.41 -10.53
C ASN A 92 9.86 -5.88 -10.06
N LEU A 93 10.17 -6.81 -10.96
CA LEU A 93 10.28 -8.23 -10.64
C LEU A 93 11.33 -8.53 -9.57
N GLU A 94 12.50 -7.87 -9.62
CA GLU A 94 13.57 -8.06 -8.63
C GLU A 94 13.18 -7.50 -7.24
N ALA A 95 12.47 -6.36 -7.21
CA ALA A 95 12.11 -5.66 -5.99
C ALA A 95 10.84 -6.20 -5.30
N LEU A 96 9.89 -6.76 -6.07
CA LEU A 96 8.60 -7.25 -5.57
C LEU A 96 8.74 -8.20 -4.36
N PRO A 97 9.56 -9.27 -4.42
CA PRO A 97 9.68 -10.20 -3.31
C PRO A 97 10.15 -9.50 -2.04
N ILE A 98 11.14 -8.61 -2.13
CA ILE A 98 11.70 -7.90 -0.98
C ILE A 98 10.63 -6.99 -0.37
N LEU A 99 9.99 -6.14 -1.19
CA LEU A 99 8.99 -5.20 -0.70
C LEU A 99 7.84 -5.88 0.05
N TYR A 100 7.26 -6.95 -0.51
CA TYR A 100 6.06 -7.56 0.06
C TYR A 100 6.34 -8.59 1.17
N SER A 101 7.55 -9.17 1.19
CA SER A 101 7.93 -10.17 2.20
C SER A 101 8.49 -9.56 3.48
N THR A 102 9.23 -8.45 3.40
CA THR A 102 9.88 -7.85 4.58
C THR A 102 8.98 -6.87 5.32
N ASN A 103 8.02 -6.27 4.63
CA ASN A 103 7.17 -5.23 5.21
C ASN A 103 5.89 -5.80 5.82
N THR A 104 5.43 -5.13 6.88
CA THR A 104 4.09 -5.36 7.45
C THR A 104 3.10 -4.36 6.90
N PHE A 105 2.01 -4.83 6.29
CA PHE A 105 0.96 -3.97 5.74
C PHE A 105 -0.22 -3.90 6.71
N THR A 106 -0.50 -2.71 7.22
CA THR A 106 -1.68 -2.43 8.04
C THR A 106 -2.73 -1.76 7.19
N PHE A 107 -3.98 -2.18 7.24
CA PHE A 107 -5.05 -1.57 6.46
C PHE A 107 -5.98 -0.78 7.37
N THR A 108 -6.68 0.24 6.87
CA THR A 108 -7.75 0.90 7.67
C THR A 108 -9.07 0.17 7.63
N SER A 109 -9.25 -0.75 6.68
CA SER A 109 -10.47 -1.56 6.53
C SER A 109 -10.24 -2.83 5.72
N ALA A 110 -11.15 -3.79 5.85
CA ALA A 110 -11.18 -4.97 4.98
C ALA A 110 -11.35 -4.61 3.49
N ARG A 111 -12.09 -3.54 3.18
CA ARG A 111 -12.23 -3.03 1.80
C ARG A 111 -10.91 -2.54 1.23
N ALA A 112 -10.09 -1.84 2.03
CA ALA A 112 -8.77 -1.41 1.60
C ALA A 112 -7.88 -2.61 1.23
N LEU A 113 -7.91 -3.68 2.03
CA LEU A 113 -7.20 -4.92 1.72
C LEU A 113 -7.70 -5.57 0.42
N ILE A 114 -9.02 -5.68 0.22
CA ILE A 114 -9.60 -6.27 -1.00
C ILE A 114 -9.17 -5.48 -2.25
N THR A 115 -9.27 -4.16 -2.19
CA THR A 115 -8.85 -3.27 -3.28
C THR A 115 -7.36 -3.39 -3.55
N PHE A 116 -6.53 -3.30 -2.51
CA PHE A 116 -5.08 -3.44 -2.62
C PHE A 116 -4.66 -4.79 -3.20
N ALA A 117 -5.19 -5.89 -2.68
CA ALA A 117 -4.91 -7.24 -3.16
C ALA A 117 -5.33 -7.43 -4.63
N THR A 118 -6.34 -6.68 -5.10
CA THR A 118 -6.74 -6.66 -6.50
C THR A 118 -5.76 -5.82 -7.34
N MET A 119 -5.35 -4.66 -6.84
CA MET A 119 -4.44 -3.73 -7.54
C MET A 119 -3.04 -4.30 -7.76
N ILE A 120 -2.45 -4.95 -6.76
CA ILE A 120 -1.06 -5.44 -6.86
C ILE A 120 -0.92 -6.69 -7.75
N GLY A 121 -2.04 -7.30 -8.17
CA GLY A 121 -2.03 -8.48 -9.03
C GLY A 121 -1.70 -9.79 -8.29
N SER A 122 -1.70 -10.92 -9.00
CA SER A 122 -1.37 -12.24 -8.42
C SER A 122 0.11 -12.36 -8.04
N GLN A 123 1.02 -11.87 -8.89
CA GLN A 123 2.46 -12.03 -8.70
C GLN A 123 2.95 -11.37 -7.40
N ALA A 124 2.60 -10.10 -7.17
CA ALA A 124 2.98 -9.41 -5.93
C ALA A 124 2.32 -10.05 -4.69
N ARG A 125 1.08 -10.55 -4.83
CA ARG A 125 0.35 -11.19 -3.73
C ARG A 125 1.03 -12.44 -3.20
N GLU A 126 1.73 -13.20 -4.05
CA GLU A 126 2.44 -14.41 -3.62
C GLU A 126 3.48 -14.09 -2.54
N HIS A 127 4.05 -12.89 -2.58
CA HIS A 127 5.10 -12.42 -1.68
C HIS A 127 4.58 -11.71 -0.42
N LEU A 128 3.27 -11.56 -0.23
CA LEU A 128 2.72 -10.97 1.00
C LEU A 128 2.96 -11.88 2.20
N HIS A 129 3.71 -11.40 3.20
CA HIS A 129 4.03 -12.17 4.41
C HIS A 129 3.23 -11.73 5.64
N HIS A 130 3.10 -10.43 5.87
CA HIS A 130 2.59 -9.88 7.13
C HIS A 130 1.47 -8.86 6.88
N ILE A 131 0.26 -9.17 7.35
CA ILE A 131 -0.92 -8.31 7.20
C ILE A 131 -1.55 -8.02 8.55
N ARG A 132 -1.93 -6.76 8.79
CA ARG A 132 -2.73 -6.32 9.92
C ARG A 132 -4.04 -5.70 9.47
N LEU A 133 -5.15 -6.16 10.04
CA LEU A 133 -6.49 -5.67 9.74
C LEU A 133 -7.18 -5.15 11.00
N PRO A 134 -7.81 -3.98 10.95
CA PRO A 134 -8.62 -3.49 12.04
C PRO A 134 -9.95 -4.24 12.08
N THR A 135 -10.48 -4.46 13.29
CA THR A 135 -11.74 -5.16 13.55
C THR A 135 -12.96 -4.27 13.49
N THR A 136 -12.86 -3.12 12.83
CA THR A 136 -13.94 -2.13 12.83
C THR A 136 -15.22 -2.60 12.14
N GLN A 137 -15.24 -3.79 11.50
CA GLN A 137 -16.40 -4.30 10.76
C GLN A 137 -16.60 -5.80 11.01
N THR A 138 -17.74 -6.18 11.61
CA THR A 138 -18.21 -7.56 11.79
C THR A 138 -18.76 -8.22 10.53
N ASN A 139 -18.58 -7.59 9.35
CA ASN A 139 -19.15 -8.09 8.12
C ASN A 139 -18.41 -9.35 7.62
N GLN A 140 -18.97 -10.51 7.95
CA GLN A 140 -18.45 -11.82 7.57
C GLN A 140 -18.21 -11.96 6.05
N GLU A 141 -19.01 -11.30 5.22
CA GLU A 141 -18.88 -11.37 3.76
C GLU A 141 -17.63 -10.66 3.26
N LEU A 142 -17.23 -9.54 3.90
CA LEU A 142 -15.97 -8.88 3.58
C LEU A 142 -14.78 -9.77 3.93
N TYR A 143 -14.81 -10.48 5.06
CA TYR A 143 -13.73 -11.41 5.40
C TYR A 143 -13.63 -12.60 4.44
N LYS A 144 -14.76 -13.13 3.94
CA LYS A 144 -14.73 -14.14 2.86
C LYS A 144 -14.09 -13.58 1.59
N GLN A 145 -14.38 -12.34 1.24
CA GLN A 145 -13.74 -11.67 0.10
C GLN A 145 -12.25 -11.43 0.34
N CYS A 146 -11.83 -11.05 1.55
CA CYS A 146 -10.42 -10.96 1.92
C CYS A 146 -9.73 -12.32 1.74
N ALA A 147 -10.30 -13.39 2.28
CA ALA A 147 -9.76 -14.74 2.12
C ALA A 147 -9.67 -15.17 0.65
N SER A 148 -10.68 -14.89 -0.16
CA SER A 148 -10.65 -15.26 -1.58
C SER A 148 -9.57 -14.51 -2.37
N ARG A 149 -9.26 -13.26 -1.97
CA ARG A 149 -8.17 -12.47 -2.57
C ARG A 149 -6.80 -12.90 -2.06
N LEU A 150 -6.70 -13.31 -0.80
CA LEU A 150 -5.47 -13.78 -0.16
C LEU A 150 -5.16 -15.27 -0.36
N ARG A 151 -6.06 -16.04 -0.97
CA ARG A 151 -5.84 -17.48 -1.22
C ARG A 151 -4.58 -17.80 -2.02
N PHE A 152 -4.09 -16.84 -2.80
CA PHE A 152 -2.88 -16.96 -3.62
C PHE A 152 -1.62 -16.45 -2.92
N SER A 153 -1.74 -15.88 -1.72
CA SER A 153 -0.60 -15.42 -0.93
C SER A 153 0.06 -16.61 -0.24
N ARG A 154 0.82 -17.40 -1.01
CA ARG A 154 1.47 -18.64 -0.58
C ARG A 154 2.42 -18.43 0.60
N HIS A 155 3.07 -17.27 0.67
CA HIS A 155 4.03 -16.98 1.73
C HIS A 155 3.46 -16.14 2.88
N LEU A 156 2.13 -15.99 2.96
CA LEU A 156 1.50 -15.27 4.08
C LEU A 156 1.75 -16.02 5.39
N ALA A 157 2.56 -15.42 6.25
CA ALA A 157 3.08 -15.99 7.50
C ALA A 157 2.38 -15.43 8.74
N SER A 158 1.95 -14.16 8.72
CA SER A 158 1.22 -13.54 9.82
C SER A 158 -0.02 -12.81 9.33
N LEU A 159 -1.14 -13.08 9.99
CA LEU A 159 -2.39 -12.37 9.80
C LEU A 159 -2.89 -11.90 11.16
N GLU A 160 -2.76 -10.62 11.40
CA GLU A 160 -3.16 -10.01 12.66
C GLU A 160 -4.48 -9.26 12.49
N ILE A 161 -5.36 -9.44 13.47
CA ILE A 161 -6.62 -8.73 13.58
C ILE A 161 -6.52 -7.81 14.82
N CYS A 162 -6.49 -6.52 14.57
CA CYS A 162 -6.29 -5.47 15.56
C CYS A 162 -7.63 -4.85 15.95
N GLY A 163 -7.94 -4.76 17.24
CA GLY A 163 -9.17 -4.12 17.69
C GLY A 163 -9.02 -3.19 18.85
N ARG A 164 -9.98 -2.26 18.96
CA ARG A 164 -10.15 -1.37 20.11
C ARG A 164 -11.39 -1.84 20.88
N GLY A 165 -11.30 -1.91 22.21
CA GLY A 165 -12.43 -2.24 23.08
C GLY A 165 -12.52 -3.70 23.55
N TYR A 166 -13.59 -3.99 24.28
CA TYR A 166 -13.75 -5.22 25.09
C TYR A 166 -14.36 -6.41 24.31
N GLU A 167 -14.61 -6.29 23.00
CA GLU A 167 -15.27 -7.33 22.21
C GLU A 167 -14.27 -8.35 21.63
N ALA A 168 -13.46 -8.92 22.50
CA ALA A 168 -12.49 -9.95 22.15
C ALA A 168 -13.11 -11.15 21.40
N GLY A 169 -14.35 -11.51 21.75
CA GLY A 169 -15.08 -12.60 21.11
C GLY A 169 -15.31 -12.37 19.62
N GLU A 170 -15.64 -11.15 19.21
CA GLU A 170 -15.89 -10.82 17.81
C GLU A 170 -14.60 -10.89 16.98
N HIS A 171 -13.50 -10.37 17.52
CA HIS A 171 -12.20 -10.37 16.85
C HIS A 171 -11.68 -11.80 16.62
N VAL A 172 -11.81 -12.65 17.64
CA VAL A 172 -11.46 -14.07 17.55
C VAL A 172 -12.36 -14.77 16.52
N THR A 173 -13.65 -14.46 16.49
CA THR A 173 -14.59 -15.04 15.52
C THR A 173 -14.27 -14.62 14.09
N ALA A 174 -13.95 -13.34 13.87
CA ALA A 174 -13.53 -12.82 12.57
C ALA A 174 -12.23 -13.49 12.09
N LEU A 175 -11.23 -13.62 12.97
CA LEU A 175 -9.97 -14.28 12.64
C LEU A 175 -10.19 -15.75 12.28
N LYS A 176 -10.96 -16.48 13.10
CA LYS A 176 -11.33 -17.87 12.83
C LYS A 176 -12.05 -18.00 11.49
N GLY A 177 -13.01 -17.13 11.19
CA GLY A 177 -13.72 -17.12 9.91
C GLY A 177 -12.79 -16.92 8.72
N LEU A 178 -11.85 -15.97 8.84
CA LEU A 178 -10.86 -15.67 7.81
C LEU A 178 -9.88 -16.83 7.59
N MET A 179 -9.37 -17.43 8.67
CA MET A 179 -8.47 -18.60 8.60
C MET A 179 -9.18 -19.82 7.99
N VAL A 180 -10.44 -20.08 8.37
CA VAL A 180 -11.23 -21.17 7.78
C VAL A 180 -11.48 -20.93 6.29
N ALA A 181 -11.79 -19.69 5.89
CA ALA A 181 -12.00 -19.35 4.49
C ALA A 181 -10.70 -19.49 3.67
N LEU A 182 -9.54 -19.12 4.22
CA LEU A 182 -8.24 -19.36 3.59
C LEU A 182 -7.96 -20.85 3.40
N LYS A 183 -8.25 -21.69 4.40
CA LYS A 183 -8.08 -23.15 4.32
C LYS A 183 -8.98 -23.78 3.25
N LYS A 184 -10.25 -23.38 3.21
CA LYS A 184 -11.22 -23.82 2.19
C LYS A 184 -10.84 -23.38 0.78
N GLY A 185 -10.14 -22.25 0.65
CA GLY A 185 -9.66 -21.71 -0.62
C GLY A 185 -8.54 -22.52 -1.31
N GLY A 186 -8.15 -23.67 -0.76
CA GLY A 186 -7.13 -24.55 -1.32
C GLY A 186 -5.72 -24.25 -0.82
N ARG A 187 -5.57 -23.42 0.22
CA ARG A 187 -4.26 -23.18 0.83
C ARG A 187 -3.93 -24.31 1.80
N THR A 188 -3.11 -25.24 1.34
CA THR A 188 -2.70 -26.44 2.09
C THR A 188 -1.52 -26.18 3.02
N ASP A 189 -0.78 -25.10 2.83
CA ASP A 189 0.45 -24.75 3.58
C ASP A 189 0.22 -23.83 4.78
N LEU A 190 -0.99 -23.87 5.36
CA LEU A 190 -1.31 -23.04 6.53
C LEU A 190 -0.59 -23.46 7.82
N GLU A 191 0.24 -24.51 7.80
CA GLU A 191 0.98 -24.99 8.96
C GLU A 191 1.92 -23.94 9.56
N GLY A 192 2.33 -22.93 8.78
CA GLY A 192 3.12 -21.78 9.24
C GLY A 192 2.33 -20.48 9.47
N LEU A 193 1.03 -20.42 9.16
CA LEU A 193 0.27 -19.17 9.29
C LEU A 193 -0.09 -18.93 10.76
N VAL A 194 0.47 -17.87 11.33
CA VAL A 194 0.14 -17.40 12.68
C VAL A 194 -1.02 -16.41 12.59
N GLY A 195 -2.15 -16.77 13.19
CA GLY A 195 -3.27 -15.86 13.42
C GLY A 195 -3.12 -15.18 14.78
N VAL A 196 -3.05 -13.86 14.82
CA VAL A 196 -2.92 -13.09 16.07
C VAL A 196 -4.10 -12.14 16.24
N VAL A 197 -4.69 -12.12 17.43
CA VAL A 197 -5.62 -11.04 17.81
C VAL A 197 -4.87 -10.09 18.72
N ARG A 198 -4.71 -8.83 18.29
CA ARG A 198 -4.04 -7.79 19.09
C ARG A 198 -5.07 -6.78 19.56
N PHE A 199 -5.14 -6.57 20.87
CA PHE A 199 -5.92 -5.50 21.46
C PHE A 199 -5.02 -4.29 21.59
N LEU A 200 -5.37 -3.22 20.87
CA LEU A 200 -4.71 -1.94 21.08
C LEU A 200 -5.27 -1.35 22.37
N PRO A 201 -4.42 -0.86 23.30
CA PRO A 201 -4.92 -0.14 24.46
C PRO A 201 -5.85 0.95 23.93
N GLY A 202 -7.09 0.95 24.42
CA GLY A 202 -8.03 1.99 24.08
C GLY A 202 -7.35 3.28 24.47
N GLY A 203 -6.97 4.10 23.49
CA GLY A 203 -6.43 5.43 23.78
C GLY A 203 -7.42 6.05 24.72
N GLU A 204 -6.99 6.27 25.97
CA GLU A 204 -7.81 6.89 27.00
C GLU A 204 -8.46 8.06 26.31
N GLY A 205 -9.80 8.01 26.20
CA GLY A 205 -10.50 9.12 25.62
C GLY A 205 -10.01 10.33 26.39
N LYS A 206 -9.26 11.22 25.74
CA LYS A 206 -9.31 12.62 26.10
C LYS A 206 -10.79 12.95 25.92
N GLY A 207 -11.53 12.78 27.00
CA GLY A 207 -12.86 13.29 27.16
C GLY A 207 -12.72 14.80 27.16
N GLU A 208 -12.50 15.38 25.99
CA GLU A 208 -12.99 16.71 25.68
C GLU A 208 -14.49 16.58 25.38
N PHE A 209 -15.24 16.00 26.34
CA PHE A 209 -16.64 16.34 26.46
C PHE A 209 -16.60 17.70 27.14
N GLY A 210 -16.78 18.74 26.33
CA GLY A 210 -16.67 20.12 26.74
C GLY A 210 -17.45 20.40 28.01
N GLU A 211 -16.71 20.87 29.02
CA GLU A 211 -17.24 21.57 30.20
C GLU A 211 -18.15 22.76 29.80
N GLU A 212 -18.09 23.19 28.53
CA GLU A 212 -18.91 24.25 27.94
C GLU A 212 -20.42 23.90 27.80
N ASP A 213 -20.80 22.61 27.80
CA ASP A 213 -22.22 22.21 27.69
C ASP A 213 -22.92 22.08 29.06
N ALA A 214 -22.15 22.09 30.16
CA ALA A 214 -22.68 22.17 31.52
C ALA A 214 -23.06 23.63 31.89
N GLU A 215 -22.30 24.64 31.44
CA GLU A 215 -22.61 26.04 31.72
C GLU A 215 -23.85 26.57 30.95
N ARG A 216 -24.13 26.06 29.74
CA ARG A 216 -25.33 26.47 28.97
C ARG A 216 -26.64 26.00 29.58
N ARG A 217 -26.62 24.98 30.46
CA ARG A 217 -27.81 24.51 31.19
C ARG A 217 -28.11 25.29 32.47
N MET A 218 -27.15 26.00 33.06
CA MET A 218 -27.38 26.77 34.30
C MET A 218 -27.89 28.21 34.07
N ARG A 219 -27.84 28.76 32.85
CA ARG A 219 -28.31 30.14 32.55
C ARG A 219 -29.75 30.22 32.00
N ARG A 220 -30.54 29.15 32.06
CA ARG A 220 -31.95 29.13 31.64
C ARG A 220 -32.91 28.70 32.77
N GLY A 221 -32.55 28.99 34.02
CA GLY A 221 -33.45 28.89 35.18
C GLY A 221 -33.85 30.28 35.64
#